data_AF-A0A090VE82-F1
#
_entry.id   AF-A0A090VE82-F1
#
_cell.length_a   1.000
_cell.length_b   1.000
_cell.length_c   1.000
_cell.angle_alpha   90.00
_cell.angle_beta   90.00
_cell.angle_gamma   90.00
#
_symmetry.space_group_name_H-M   'P 1'
#
loop_
_entity.id
_entity.type
_entity.pdbx_description
1 polymer ?
#
loop_
_entity_poly.entity_id
_entity_poly.type
_entity_poly.pdbx_seq_one_letter_code
_entity_poly.pdbx_strand_id
1 'polypeptide(L)'
;MKPTFTGAAKWVREPGVALNGVKFEPETAEMVICDSGENFRVEAVQDLINLGLDFNNAHVQPTGEYHYHGISEALVEAFDSGEDLVHLGFAKDGFPIYYSKSGAFKPSFQIIDGIYSATDCTYSNPKTSMDVELENDEFDGTFVSDWEYVKGLGDLDECNGVYVNGGYVYMVTDSYPYVGRCLMGEFEEERHPAGPPPGQGGRGQRPPRGQGQNQRR
;
A
#
# COMPACT_ATOMS: atom_id res chain seq x y z
N MET A 1 24.23 5.95 -10.37
CA MET A 1 24.12 4.48 -10.45
C MET A 1 23.07 4.16 -11.51
N LYS A 2 23.22 3.10 -12.30
CA LYS A 2 22.15 2.65 -13.21
C LYS A 2 21.36 1.55 -12.48
N PRO A 3 20.04 1.69 -12.28
CA PRO A 3 19.26 0.69 -11.56
C PRO A 3 19.20 -0.63 -12.34
N THR A 4 19.22 -1.75 -11.63
CA THR A 4 19.14 -3.11 -12.20
C THR A 4 17.75 -3.66 -11.94
N PHE A 5 16.99 -3.98 -13.00
CA PHE A 5 15.69 -4.64 -12.87
C PHE A 5 15.89 -6.14 -12.65
N THR A 6 15.31 -6.68 -11.59
CA THR A 6 15.38 -8.12 -11.26
C THR A 6 14.12 -8.88 -11.69
N GLY A 7 12.99 -8.17 -11.81
CA GLY A 7 11.68 -8.78 -12.12
C GLY A 7 11.10 -9.63 -11.00
N ALA A 8 11.69 -9.58 -9.81
CA ALA A 8 11.18 -10.23 -8.61
C ALA A 8 10.76 -9.16 -7.61
N ALA A 9 9.48 -9.12 -7.28
CA ALA A 9 8.97 -8.22 -6.25
C ALA A 9 9.60 -8.55 -4.90
N LYS A 10 10.18 -7.54 -4.27
CA LYS A 10 10.72 -7.61 -2.93
C LYS A 10 10.13 -6.49 -2.09
N TRP A 11 9.43 -6.86 -1.03
CA TRP A 11 8.82 -5.93 -0.09
C TRP A 11 9.85 -4.93 0.44
N VAL A 12 9.40 -3.71 0.69
CA VAL A 12 10.20 -2.66 1.32
C VAL A 12 9.29 -1.77 2.16
N ARG A 13 9.75 -1.40 3.36
CA ARG A 13 9.01 -0.49 4.24
C ARG A 13 8.89 0.92 3.67
N GLU A 14 10.03 1.47 3.25
CA GLU A 14 10.13 2.84 2.71
C GLU A 14 10.57 2.73 1.23
N PRO A 15 9.66 2.80 0.26
CA PRO A 15 9.97 2.50 -1.14
C PRO A 15 10.94 3.46 -1.79
N GLY A 16 10.99 4.71 -1.33
CA GLY A 16 11.81 5.75 -1.94
C GLY A 16 11.70 7.09 -1.24
N VAL A 17 12.31 8.09 -1.88
CA VAL A 17 12.35 9.48 -1.40
C VAL A 17 11.91 10.40 -2.53
N ALA A 18 11.02 11.33 -2.20
CA ALA A 18 10.54 12.37 -3.10
C ALA A 18 11.64 13.39 -3.43
N LEU A 19 11.47 14.15 -4.51
CA LEU A 19 12.43 15.18 -4.96
C LEU A 19 12.66 16.29 -3.93
N ASN A 20 11.71 16.50 -3.00
CA ASN A 20 11.85 17.44 -1.88
C ASN A 20 12.51 16.82 -0.63
N GLY A 21 12.96 15.56 -0.69
CA GLY A 21 13.65 14.87 0.40
C GLY A 21 12.74 14.16 1.41
N VAL A 22 11.41 14.22 1.25
CA VAL A 22 10.46 13.52 2.12
C VAL A 22 10.35 12.06 1.67
N LYS A 23 10.40 11.13 2.62
CA LYS A 23 10.29 9.69 2.33
C LYS A 23 8.84 9.27 2.08
N PHE A 24 8.69 8.22 1.27
CA PHE A 24 7.43 7.49 1.16
C PHE A 24 7.44 6.34 2.18
N GLU A 25 6.39 6.24 2.99
CA GLU A 25 6.13 5.15 3.93
C GLU A 25 4.62 4.83 3.87
N PRO A 26 4.14 4.05 2.88
CA PRO A 26 2.70 3.82 2.70
C PRO A 26 2.07 3.01 3.84
N GLU A 27 2.82 2.08 4.43
CA GLU A 27 2.29 1.19 5.46
C GLU A 27 2.20 1.86 6.83
N THR A 28 1.16 1.52 7.58
CA THR A 28 1.00 1.94 8.97
C THR A 28 1.52 0.86 9.92
N ALA A 29 1.82 1.28 11.15
CA ALA A 29 2.01 0.36 12.28
C ALA A 29 0.70 0.08 13.03
N GLU A 30 -0.43 0.57 12.51
CA GLU A 30 -1.72 0.55 13.18
C GLU A 30 -2.41 -0.79 12.97
N MET A 31 -2.88 -1.38 14.06
CA MET A 31 -3.41 -2.73 14.07
C MET A 31 -4.77 -2.77 14.80
N VAL A 32 -5.72 -3.47 14.21
CA VAL A 32 -6.92 -3.99 14.89
C VAL A 32 -6.64 -5.43 15.28
N ILE A 33 -6.84 -5.74 16.56
CA ILE A 33 -6.58 -7.06 17.15
C ILE A 33 -7.91 -7.65 17.58
N CYS A 34 -8.19 -8.90 17.20
CA CYS A 34 -9.45 -9.59 17.51
C CYS A 34 -9.22 -10.79 18.43
N ASP A 35 -10.12 -11.03 19.38
CA ASP A 35 -10.03 -12.22 20.24
C ASP A 35 -10.24 -13.54 19.47
N SER A 36 -10.87 -13.47 18.29
CA SER A 36 -10.94 -14.57 17.32
C SER A 36 -9.57 -14.95 16.70
N GLY A 37 -8.54 -14.11 16.88
CA GLY A 37 -7.14 -14.40 16.58
C GLY A 37 -6.57 -13.67 15.36
N GLU A 38 -7.39 -12.94 14.62
CA GLU A 38 -7.00 -12.09 13.50
C GLU A 38 -6.28 -10.82 13.97
N ASN A 39 -5.36 -10.34 13.15
CA ASN A 39 -4.67 -9.07 13.34
C ASN A 39 -4.67 -8.32 12.01
N PHE A 40 -5.47 -7.27 11.90
CA PHE A 40 -5.63 -6.50 10.68
C PHE A 40 -4.80 -5.23 10.73
N ARG A 41 -3.96 -5.02 9.70
CA ARG A 41 -3.20 -3.77 9.57
C ARG A 41 -4.05 -2.74 8.85
N VAL A 42 -4.22 -1.60 9.48
CA VAL A 42 -5.06 -0.51 8.97
C VAL A 42 -4.34 0.21 7.85
N GLU A 43 -5.02 0.48 6.75
CA GLU A 43 -4.50 1.34 5.69
C GLU A 43 -4.35 2.78 6.17
N ALA A 44 -3.49 3.56 5.52
CA ALA A 44 -3.32 4.96 5.90
C ALA A 44 -4.51 5.81 5.44
N VAL A 45 -5.00 5.52 4.23
CA VAL A 45 -6.13 6.19 3.60
C VAL A 45 -7.37 5.30 3.79
N GLN A 46 -8.14 5.59 4.83
CA GLN A 46 -9.36 4.87 5.24
C GLN A 46 -10.20 5.72 6.22
N ASP A 47 -11.41 5.27 6.55
CA ASP A 47 -12.39 6.02 7.34
C ASP A 47 -12.59 5.54 8.80
N LEU A 48 -11.99 4.41 9.20
CA LEU A 48 -12.04 3.84 10.54
C LEU A 48 -11.32 4.70 11.60
N ILE A 49 -10.06 5.10 11.35
CA ILE A 49 -9.24 5.88 12.30
C ILE A 49 -8.62 7.11 11.66
N ASN A 50 -8.68 8.25 12.39
CA ASN A 50 -8.03 9.47 11.96
C ASN A 50 -6.53 9.45 12.34
N LEU A 51 -5.68 9.20 11.35
CA LEU A 51 -4.21 9.20 11.50
C LEU A 51 -3.59 10.60 11.40
N GLY A 52 -4.40 11.64 11.20
CA GLY A 52 -3.93 13.01 11.08
C GLY A 52 -3.23 13.29 9.75
N LEU A 53 -3.64 12.60 8.67
CA LEU A 53 -3.18 12.92 7.33
C LEU A 53 -3.58 14.36 6.97
N ASP A 54 -2.63 15.12 6.45
CA ASP A 54 -2.89 16.42 5.86
C ASP A 54 -3.27 16.30 4.36
N PHE A 55 -3.45 17.44 3.71
CA PHE A 55 -3.82 17.53 2.30
C PHE A 55 -2.78 16.92 1.33
N ASN A 56 -1.60 16.54 1.79
CA ASN A 56 -0.58 15.84 1.01
C ASN A 56 -0.62 14.31 1.20
N ASN A 57 -1.65 13.77 1.84
CA ASN A 57 -1.71 12.36 2.24
C ASN A 57 -0.49 11.95 3.08
N ALA A 58 -0.11 12.82 4.03
CA ALA A 58 1.10 12.70 4.84
C ALA A 58 0.85 13.17 6.26
N HIS A 59 1.74 12.79 7.17
CA HIS A 59 1.72 13.31 8.53
C HIS A 59 3.12 13.28 9.17
N VAL A 60 3.23 13.88 10.36
CA VAL A 60 4.43 13.80 11.20
C VAL A 60 4.31 12.58 12.11
N GLN A 61 5.30 11.68 12.09
CA GLN A 61 5.38 10.54 13.01
C GLN A 61 5.92 10.96 14.39
N PRO A 62 5.79 10.12 15.45
CA PRO A 62 6.22 10.49 16.80
C PRO A 62 7.69 10.94 16.94
N THR A 63 8.56 10.55 16.02
CA THR A 63 9.97 10.99 15.98
C THR A 63 10.15 12.43 15.47
N GLY A 64 9.09 13.05 14.94
CA GLY A 64 9.12 14.38 14.32
C GLY A 64 9.39 14.36 12.81
N GLU A 65 9.62 13.19 12.21
CA GLU A 65 9.77 13.06 10.76
C GLU A 65 8.42 13.18 10.06
N TYR A 66 8.39 13.85 8.90
CA TYR A 66 7.23 13.93 8.03
C TYR A 66 7.40 12.92 6.88
N HIS A 67 6.34 12.19 6.51
CA HIS A 67 6.39 11.18 5.46
C HIS A 67 5.08 11.06 4.68
N TYR A 68 5.17 10.62 3.43
CA TYR A 68 4.02 10.43 2.53
C TYR A 68 3.46 9.01 2.64
N HIS A 69 2.14 8.90 2.80
CA HIS A 69 1.40 7.65 2.59
C HIS A 69 0.81 7.54 1.18
N GLY A 70 0.51 8.67 0.54
CA GLY A 70 -0.09 8.75 -0.78
C GLY A 70 0.50 9.89 -1.63
N ILE A 71 -0.25 10.29 -2.65
CA ILE A 71 0.13 11.40 -3.52
C ILE A 71 0.08 12.75 -2.79
N SER A 72 1.10 13.58 -2.96
CA SER A 72 1.09 14.97 -2.48
C SER A 72 0.71 15.89 -3.64
N GLU A 73 -0.45 16.53 -3.56
CA GLU A 73 -0.88 17.52 -4.57
C GLU A 73 0.15 18.65 -4.72
N ALA A 74 0.70 19.14 -3.59
CA ALA A 74 1.71 20.19 -3.62
C ALA A 74 3.03 19.73 -4.27
N LEU A 75 3.41 18.46 -4.10
CA LEU A 75 4.57 17.89 -4.78
C LEU A 75 4.32 17.79 -6.29
N VAL A 76 3.13 17.35 -6.69
CA VAL A 76 2.74 17.28 -8.11
C VAL A 76 2.78 18.68 -8.73
N GLU A 77 2.18 19.68 -8.09
CA GLU A 77 2.16 21.06 -8.58
C GLU A 77 3.57 21.64 -8.70
N ALA A 78 4.43 21.42 -7.71
CA ALA A 78 5.79 21.96 -7.69
C ALA A 78 6.69 21.41 -8.81
N PHE A 79 6.43 20.19 -9.27
CA PHE A 79 7.22 19.51 -10.30
C PHE A 79 6.49 19.34 -11.63
N ASP A 80 5.30 19.95 -11.77
CA ASP A 80 4.56 19.91 -13.03
C ASP A 80 5.34 20.64 -14.13
N SER A 81 5.59 19.91 -15.22
CA SER A 81 6.26 20.42 -16.43
C SER A 81 5.31 20.67 -17.60
N GLY A 82 4.00 20.48 -17.39
CA GLY A 82 2.97 20.51 -18.43
C GLY A 82 2.70 19.15 -19.07
N GLU A 83 3.61 18.18 -18.91
CA GLU A 83 3.47 16.81 -19.37
C GLU A 83 2.56 15.98 -18.44
N ASP A 84 2.04 14.85 -18.94
CA ASP A 84 1.19 13.95 -18.14
C ASP A 84 1.94 13.34 -16.94
N LEU A 85 3.16 12.88 -17.18
CA LEU A 85 3.99 12.25 -16.17
C LEU A 85 4.79 13.30 -15.39
N VAL A 86 4.50 13.39 -14.10
CA VAL A 86 5.23 14.25 -13.15
C VAL A 86 6.22 13.40 -12.39
N HIS A 87 7.50 13.75 -12.46
CA HIS A 87 8.56 13.05 -11.73
C HIS A 87 8.53 13.45 -10.25
N LEU A 88 8.30 12.49 -9.37
CA LEU A 88 8.11 12.75 -7.95
C LEU A 88 9.30 12.37 -7.09
N GLY A 89 10.15 11.46 -7.53
CA GLY A 89 11.30 11.01 -6.74
C GLY A 89 11.97 9.77 -7.28
N PHE A 90 12.77 9.13 -6.43
CA PHE A 90 13.46 7.90 -6.77
C PHE A 90 13.19 6.82 -5.71
N ALA A 91 12.98 5.60 -6.18
CA ALA A 91 12.90 4.42 -5.34
C ALA A 91 14.28 4.01 -4.79
N LYS A 92 14.30 3.21 -3.72
CA LYS A 92 15.55 2.73 -3.10
C LYS A 92 16.41 1.86 -4.02
N ASP A 93 15.81 1.23 -5.03
CA ASP A 93 16.50 0.47 -6.08
C ASP A 93 17.00 1.36 -7.24
N GLY A 94 16.73 2.67 -7.18
CA GLY A 94 17.20 3.68 -8.11
C GLY A 94 16.30 3.93 -9.32
N PHE A 95 15.17 3.22 -9.47
CA PHE A 95 14.19 3.56 -10.51
C PHE A 95 13.39 4.81 -10.14
N PRO A 96 12.96 5.63 -11.13
CA PRO A 96 12.20 6.83 -10.85
C PRO A 96 10.76 6.51 -10.45
N ILE A 97 10.18 7.40 -9.64
CA ILE A 97 8.80 7.38 -9.19
C ILE A 97 8.06 8.53 -9.86
N TYR A 98 6.94 8.22 -10.51
CA TYR A 98 6.12 9.19 -11.25
C TYR A 98 4.68 9.22 -10.74
N TYR A 99 3.95 10.25 -11.16
CA TYR A 99 2.50 10.31 -11.10
C TYR A 99 1.96 10.72 -12.48
N SER A 100 0.82 10.16 -12.88
CA SER A 100 0.15 10.48 -14.15
C SER A 100 -1.07 11.33 -13.89
N LYS A 101 -1.05 12.59 -14.33
CA LYS A 101 -2.16 13.55 -14.10
C LYS A 101 -3.44 13.14 -14.80
N SER A 102 -3.36 12.40 -15.90
CA SER A 102 -4.52 11.86 -16.63
C SER A 102 -5.05 10.55 -16.06
N GLY A 103 -4.35 9.94 -15.09
CA GLY A 103 -4.71 8.63 -14.56
C GLY A 103 -4.54 7.50 -15.60
N ALA A 104 -3.56 7.63 -16.49
CA ALA A 104 -3.36 6.69 -17.61
C ALA A 104 -2.88 5.30 -17.17
N PHE A 105 -2.36 5.16 -15.94
CA PHE A 105 -1.80 3.91 -15.43
C PHE A 105 -2.58 3.43 -14.21
N LYS A 106 -3.29 2.31 -14.37
CA LYS A 106 -4.16 1.79 -13.32
C LYS A 106 -3.46 0.72 -12.49
N PRO A 107 -3.55 0.78 -11.14
CA PRO A 107 -3.14 -0.32 -10.29
C PRO A 107 -3.84 -1.63 -10.63
N SER A 108 -3.14 -2.74 -10.44
CA SER A 108 -3.68 -4.09 -10.62
C SER A 108 -4.15 -4.69 -9.29
N PHE A 109 -4.79 -3.89 -8.45
CA PHE A 109 -5.34 -4.31 -7.16
C PHE A 109 -6.85 -4.12 -7.12
N GLN A 110 -7.53 -5.01 -6.40
CA GLN A 110 -8.97 -4.92 -6.13
C GLN A 110 -9.26 -5.35 -4.70
N ILE A 111 -10.39 -4.88 -4.17
CA ILE A 111 -10.97 -5.43 -2.94
C ILE A 111 -11.42 -6.87 -3.22
N ILE A 112 -11.08 -7.78 -2.31
CA ILE A 112 -11.53 -9.16 -2.34
C ILE A 112 -13.03 -9.19 -2.01
N ASP A 113 -13.82 -9.84 -2.87
CA ASP A 113 -15.23 -10.12 -2.58
C ASP A 113 -15.34 -11.09 -1.40
N GLY A 114 -15.70 -10.56 -0.23
CA GLY A 114 -15.67 -11.28 1.04
C GLY A 114 -16.23 -10.47 2.21
N ILE A 115 -16.47 -11.19 3.31
CA ILE A 115 -16.92 -10.62 4.59
C ILE A 115 -15.98 -11.06 5.70
N TYR A 116 -15.86 -10.27 6.77
CA TYR A 116 -15.08 -10.69 7.94
C TYR A 116 -15.84 -11.72 8.77
N SER A 117 -15.08 -12.68 9.32
CA SER A 117 -15.52 -13.60 10.37
C SER A 117 -14.94 -13.28 11.74
N ALA A 118 -14.22 -12.16 11.85
CA ALA A 118 -13.52 -11.77 13.06
C ALA A 118 -14.49 -11.15 14.07
N THR A 119 -14.32 -11.47 15.34
CA THR A 119 -15.18 -11.02 16.45
C THR A 119 -14.35 -10.39 17.56
N ASP A 120 -14.99 -9.56 18.36
CA ASP A 120 -14.39 -8.92 19.53
C ASP A 120 -13.07 -8.20 19.17
N CYS A 121 -13.14 -7.34 18.16
CA CYS A 121 -11.99 -6.62 17.64
C CYS A 121 -11.82 -5.26 18.32
N THR A 122 -10.58 -4.89 18.60
CA THR A 122 -10.23 -3.62 19.23
C THR A 122 -9.08 -2.97 18.47
N TYR A 123 -9.24 -1.68 18.19
CA TYR A 123 -8.12 -0.78 17.88
C TYR A 123 -7.64 -0.11 19.17
N SER A 124 -6.33 -0.11 19.42
CA SER A 124 -5.78 0.53 20.62
C SER A 124 -4.41 1.14 20.37
N ASN A 125 -4.23 2.40 20.76
CA ASN A 125 -2.95 3.09 20.80
C ASN A 125 -2.82 3.88 22.13
N PRO A 126 -1.68 4.54 22.42
CA PRO A 126 -1.49 5.24 23.68
C PRO A 126 -2.48 6.38 23.97
N LYS A 127 -3.25 6.85 22.97
CA LYS A 127 -4.19 7.98 23.09
C LYS A 127 -5.65 7.55 23.06
N THR A 128 -6.00 6.46 22.40
CA THR A 128 -7.38 6.02 22.20
C THR A 128 -7.48 4.50 22.13
N SER A 129 -8.63 3.98 22.53
CA SER A 129 -9.02 2.59 22.32
C SER A 129 -10.48 2.59 21.91
N MET A 130 -10.83 1.75 20.94
CA MET A 130 -12.21 1.60 20.46
C MET A 130 -12.48 0.17 20.02
N ASP A 131 -13.71 -0.27 20.24
CA ASP A 131 -14.22 -1.52 19.68
C ASP A 131 -14.48 -1.30 18.19
N VAL A 132 -14.17 -2.33 17.39
CA VAL A 132 -14.34 -2.35 15.94
C VAL A 132 -15.23 -3.55 15.62
N GLU A 133 -16.47 -3.27 15.23
CA GLU A 133 -17.38 -4.32 14.78
C GLU A 133 -17.01 -4.69 13.33
N LEU A 134 -16.68 -5.95 13.08
CA LEU A 134 -16.35 -6.46 11.74
C LEU A 134 -17.22 -7.64 11.31
N GLU A 135 -17.81 -8.39 12.26
CA GLU A 135 -18.46 -9.67 11.95
C GLU A 135 -19.59 -9.49 10.92
N ASN A 136 -19.47 -10.17 9.78
CA ASN A 136 -20.37 -10.10 8.63
C ASN A 136 -20.33 -8.78 7.82
N ASP A 137 -19.44 -7.85 8.13
CA ASP A 137 -19.19 -6.68 7.29
C ASP A 137 -18.37 -7.07 6.05
N GLU A 138 -18.63 -6.41 4.93
CA GLU A 138 -17.89 -6.58 3.68
C GLU A 138 -16.50 -5.95 3.79
N PHE A 139 -15.53 -6.50 3.08
CA PHE A 139 -14.24 -5.85 2.92
C PHE A 139 -14.42 -4.53 2.16
N ASP A 140 -13.86 -3.44 2.70
CA ASP A 140 -14.06 -2.09 2.18
C ASP A 140 -12.74 -1.35 1.90
N GLY A 141 -11.61 -1.99 2.18
CA GLY A 141 -10.28 -1.42 1.97
C GLY A 141 -9.71 -0.73 3.22
N THR A 142 -10.42 -0.79 4.36
CA THR A 142 -9.92 -0.32 5.65
C THR A 142 -8.62 -1.02 6.04
N PHE A 143 -8.45 -2.29 5.70
CA PHE A 143 -7.25 -3.05 6.01
C PHE A 143 -6.44 -3.43 4.77
N VAL A 144 -5.12 -3.55 4.94
CA VAL A 144 -4.19 -3.99 3.87
C VAL A 144 -4.65 -5.33 3.29
N SER A 145 -5.17 -6.22 4.14
CA SER A 145 -5.60 -7.57 3.79
C SER A 145 -6.86 -7.64 2.93
N ASP A 146 -7.58 -6.54 2.79
CA ASP A 146 -8.81 -6.47 2.01
C ASP A 146 -8.51 -6.46 0.51
N TRP A 147 -7.28 -6.08 0.15
CA TRP A 147 -6.81 -5.93 -1.21
C TRP A 147 -6.05 -7.17 -1.68
N GLU A 148 -6.28 -7.57 -2.94
CA GLU A 148 -5.45 -8.56 -3.63
C GLU A 148 -4.87 -8.00 -4.93
N TYR A 149 -3.63 -8.40 -5.23
CA TYR A 149 -3.04 -8.19 -6.54
C TYR A 149 -3.64 -9.17 -7.55
N VAL A 150 -4.14 -8.64 -8.67
CA VAL A 150 -4.71 -9.40 -9.78
C VAL A 150 -3.95 -9.05 -11.05
N LYS A 151 -3.03 -9.93 -11.46
CA LYS A 151 -2.21 -9.75 -12.66
C LYS A 151 -3.07 -9.44 -13.89
N GLY A 152 -2.83 -8.29 -14.50
CA GLY A 152 -3.50 -7.85 -15.72
C GLY A 152 -4.87 -7.21 -15.51
N LEU A 153 -5.27 -6.93 -14.26
CA LEU A 153 -6.47 -6.13 -13.96
C LEU A 153 -6.28 -4.67 -14.41
N GLY A 154 -5.12 -4.10 -14.12
CA GLY A 154 -4.70 -2.78 -14.58
C GLY A 154 -3.43 -2.86 -15.43
N ASP A 155 -2.71 -1.74 -15.47
CA ASP A 155 -1.48 -1.56 -16.25
C ASP A 155 -0.23 -1.86 -15.42
N LEU A 156 -0.33 -1.68 -14.10
CA LEU A 156 0.79 -1.71 -13.17
C LEU A 156 1.01 -3.13 -12.62
N ASP A 157 2.26 -3.47 -12.34
CA ASP A 157 2.62 -4.72 -11.67
C ASP A 157 2.35 -4.68 -10.15
N GLU A 158 2.71 -5.76 -9.45
CA GLU A 158 2.45 -5.91 -8.01
C GLU A 158 3.19 -4.87 -7.14
N CYS A 159 4.23 -4.22 -7.67
CA CYS A 159 4.96 -3.14 -7.02
C CYS A 159 4.52 -1.75 -7.49
N ASN A 160 3.40 -1.67 -8.19
CA ASN A 160 2.86 -0.46 -8.79
C ASN A 160 3.79 0.16 -9.84
N GLY A 161 4.56 -0.65 -10.57
CA GLY A 161 5.45 -0.18 -11.65
C GLY A 161 5.10 -0.71 -13.04
N VAL A 162 5.75 -0.13 -14.04
CA VAL A 162 5.51 -0.38 -15.47
C VAL A 162 6.70 0.08 -16.31
N TYR A 163 6.81 -0.44 -17.54
CA TYR A 163 7.77 0.05 -18.52
C TYR A 163 7.18 1.21 -19.34
N VAL A 164 7.83 2.38 -19.28
CA VAL A 164 7.51 3.57 -20.10
C VAL A 164 8.73 3.92 -20.95
N ASN A 165 8.55 4.02 -22.27
CA ASN A 165 9.63 4.36 -23.21
C ASN A 165 10.90 3.50 -23.07
N GLY A 166 10.74 2.23 -22.69
CA GLY A 166 11.85 1.28 -22.51
C GLY A 166 12.57 1.35 -21.16
N GLY A 167 12.14 2.25 -20.26
CA GLY A 167 12.62 2.31 -18.87
C GLY A 167 11.54 1.83 -17.89
N TYR A 168 11.94 1.10 -16.86
CA TYR A 168 11.03 0.73 -15.78
C TYR A 168 10.86 1.91 -14.81
N VAL A 169 9.64 2.17 -14.38
CA VAL A 169 9.28 3.25 -13.45
C VAL A 169 8.23 2.76 -12.45
N TYR A 170 8.18 3.36 -11.27
CA TYR A 170 7.07 3.19 -10.34
C TYR A 170 6.06 4.32 -10.50
N MET A 171 4.79 4.02 -10.27
CA MET A 171 3.72 5.01 -10.22
C MET A 171 3.22 5.18 -8.79
N VAL A 172 2.99 6.42 -8.40
CA VAL A 172 2.06 6.78 -7.32
C VAL A 172 0.69 7.00 -7.97
N THR A 173 -0.37 6.53 -7.33
CA THR A 173 -1.74 6.53 -7.86
C THR A 173 -2.75 7.06 -6.85
N ASP A 174 -3.90 7.52 -7.31
CA ASP A 174 -5.00 8.00 -6.45
C ASP A 174 -5.79 6.86 -5.77
N SER A 175 -5.58 5.62 -6.21
CA SER A 175 -6.18 4.42 -5.65
C SER A 175 -5.11 3.48 -5.11
N TYR A 176 -5.54 2.53 -4.27
CA TYR A 176 -4.68 1.48 -3.71
C TYR A 176 -3.77 0.85 -4.79
N PRO A 177 -2.46 0.68 -4.52
CA PRO A 177 -1.79 0.82 -3.22
C PRO A 177 -1.38 2.26 -2.85
N TYR A 178 -1.78 3.26 -3.64
CA TYR A 178 -1.33 4.65 -3.58
C TYR A 178 0.17 4.78 -3.86
N VAL A 179 1.01 4.33 -2.94
CA VAL A 179 2.45 4.09 -3.16
C VAL A 179 2.73 2.58 -3.07
N GLY A 180 3.49 2.05 -4.02
CA GLY A 180 3.87 0.63 -4.02
C GLY A 180 4.62 0.20 -2.75
N ARG A 181 4.45 -1.05 -2.32
CA ARG A 181 5.04 -1.62 -1.08
C ARG A 181 6.18 -2.61 -1.35
N CYS A 182 6.63 -2.67 -2.60
CA CYS A 182 7.73 -3.51 -3.01
C CYS A 182 8.50 -2.85 -4.15
N LEU A 183 9.68 -3.39 -4.43
CA LEU A 183 10.54 -2.97 -5.51
C LEU A 183 10.91 -4.19 -6.37
N MET A 184 11.08 -3.94 -7.67
CA MET A 184 11.49 -4.88 -8.70
C MET A 184 12.99 -4.82 -9.00
N GLY A 185 13.74 -3.87 -8.44
CA GLY A 185 15.17 -3.73 -8.66
C GLY A 185 16.06 -4.24 -7.52
N GLU A 186 17.38 -4.15 -7.73
CA GLU A 186 18.36 -4.45 -6.70
C GLU A 186 18.43 -3.32 -5.65
N PHE A 187 18.19 -3.65 -4.37
CA PHE A 187 18.38 -2.73 -3.26
C PHE A 187 18.71 -3.49 -1.96
N GLU A 188 19.39 -2.80 -1.06
CA GLU A 188 19.60 -3.23 0.32
C GLU A 188 18.57 -2.55 1.21
N GLU A 189 17.91 -3.34 2.05
CA GLU A 189 17.04 -2.81 3.09
C GLU A 189 17.82 -2.82 4.40
N GLU A 190 17.85 -1.69 5.10
CA GLU A 190 18.35 -1.68 6.46
C GLU A 190 17.43 -2.56 7.32
N ARG A 191 18.01 -3.50 8.08
CA ARG A 191 17.22 -4.36 8.97
C ARG A 191 16.57 -3.51 10.06
N HIS A 192 15.33 -3.10 9.83
CA HIS A 192 14.51 -2.52 10.88
C HIS A 192 14.03 -3.63 11.83
N PRO A 193 14.02 -3.40 13.16
CA PRO A 193 13.46 -4.35 14.13
C PRO A 193 11.94 -4.57 13.98
N ALA A 194 11.27 -3.75 13.17
CA ALA A 194 9.83 -3.66 13.08
C ALA A 194 9.24 -4.65 12.07
N GLY A 195 9.09 -5.90 12.52
CA GLY A 195 8.12 -6.87 11.99
C GLY A 195 8.37 -7.44 10.58
N PRO A 196 7.86 -8.64 10.28
CA PRO A 196 7.93 -9.21 8.94
C PRO A 196 7.02 -8.46 7.96
N PRO A 197 7.28 -8.58 6.65
CA PRO A 197 6.38 -8.09 5.60
C PRO A 197 4.94 -8.57 5.81
N PRO A 198 3.91 -7.75 5.51
CA PRO A 198 2.53 -8.22 5.48
C PRO A 198 2.39 -9.42 4.54
N GLY A 199 1.75 -10.50 5.01
CA GLY A 199 1.47 -11.69 4.21
C GLY A 199 2.51 -12.83 4.24
N GLN A 200 3.67 -12.66 4.89
CA GLN A 200 4.60 -13.79 5.14
C GLN A 200 4.57 -14.32 6.58
N GLY A 201 3.99 -13.57 7.52
CA GLY A 201 3.87 -13.97 8.93
C GLY A 201 2.41 -14.23 9.33
N GLY A 202 2.03 -15.50 9.44
CA GLY A 202 0.78 -15.92 10.09
C GLY A 202 -0.21 -16.58 9.15
N ARG A 203 -0.60 -17.81 9.49
CA ARG A 203 -1.71 -18.54 8.88
C ARG A 203 -3.03 -17.83 9.21
N GLY A 204 -3.31 -16.71 8.55
CA GLY A 204 -4.70 -16.25 8.39
C GLY A 204 -5.40 -17.30 7.55
N GLN A 205 -6.33 -18.04 8.14
CA GLN A 205 -7.07 -19.08 7.42
C GLN A 205 -7.85 -18.40 6.31
N ARG A 206 -7.35 -18.57 5.08
CA ARG A 206 -8.10 -18.32 3.85
C ARG A 206 -9.46 -19.00 4.00
N PRO A 207 -10.59 -18.28 3.91
CA PRO A 207 -11.90 -18.91 3.87
C PRO A 207 -11.93 -19.92 2.70
N PRO A 208 -12.56 -21.10 2.86
CA PRO A 208 -12.70 -22.02 1.75
C PRO A 208 -13.49 -21.31 0.65
N ARG A 209 -12.91 -21.20 -0.55
CA ARG A 209 -13.68 -20.88 -1.76
C ARG A 209 -14.85 -21.87 -1.83
N GLY A 210 -16.07 -21.37 -1.65
CA GLY A 210 -17.29 -22.11 -1.91
C GLY A 210 -17.38 -22.46 -3.39
N GLN A 211 -16.69 -23.51 -3.82
CA GLN A 211 -16.93 -24.11 -5.12
C GLN A 211 -18.25 -24.86 -5.05
N GLY A 212 -19.29 -24.25 -5.61
CA GLY A 212 -20.50 -24.95 -6.01
C GLY A 212 -20.12 -26.14 -6.91
N GLN A 213 -20.22 -27.34 -6.35
CA GLN A 213 -20.39 -28.56 -7.13
C GLN A 213 -21.67 -29.22 -6.66
N ASN A 214 -22.74 -28.99 -7.42
CA ASN A 214 -23.85 -29.92 -7.45
C ASN A 214 -24.03 -30.40 -8.90
N GLN A 215 -23.16 -31.33 -9.29
CA GLN A 215 -23.42 -32.19 -10.43
C GLN A 215 -24.25 -33.39 -9.95
N ARG A 216 -25.50 -33.41 -10.43
CA ARG A 216 -26.38 -34.55 -10.69
C ARG A 216 -25.78 -35.94 -10.40
N ARG A 217 -26.44 -36.69 -9.53
CA ARG A 217 -27.09 -37.98 -9.86
C ARG A 217 -28.34 -38.15 -9.02
#